data_AF-A0A2D8R100-F1
#
_entry.id   AF-A0A2D8R100-F1
#
_cell.length_a   1.000
_cell.length_b   1.000
_cell.length_c   1.000
_cell.angle_alpha   90.00
_cell.angle_beta   90.00
_cell.angle_gamma   90.00
#
_symmetry.space_group_name_H-M   'P 1'
#
loop_
_entity.id
_entity.type
_entity.pdbx_description
1 polymer ?
#
loop_
_entity_poly.entity_id
_entity_poly.type
_entity_poly.pdbx_seq_one_letter_code
_entity_poly.pdbx_strand_id
1 'polypeptide(L)'
;MVLLAVVSFMAWTTGAVLGFNAKYSFWSVLLVAYSIIRAWWTGGILHRYAQNRPMRDGAFHRACGTFFFRLLRLHLLSALILGSSLYVAEWMMFHQINLGVMLGFGSLFGLGYIFCDVVLDYAKVRTVVEDRRSMVFAIAAGFRFVVRRPGAVVRLYLLNATIGFIGFGSFALGYYYPVPVGLPWLLVLLLLVALGFVVVLGWVPLLFLSTQTAFFQDELAFPGYTAGASVSPPDSPITEVVAGPPTDGI
;
A
#
# COMPACT_ATOMS: atom_id res chain seq x y z
N MET A 1 -2.27 3.99 1.80
CA MET A 1 -2.56 5.11 0.87
C MET A 1 -2.52 6.50 1.52
N VAL A 2 -2.23 6.55 2.82
CA VAL A 2 -1.79 7.68 3.67
C VAL A 2 -1.34 8.96 2.95
N LEU A 3 -0.31 8.93 2.09
CA LEU A 3 0.23 10.15 1.48
C LEU A 3 -0.75 10.86 0.55
N LEU A 4 -1.63 10.14 -0.16
CA LEU A 4 -2.61 10.72 -1.09
C LEU A 4 -3.84 11.28 -0.34
N ALA A 5 -4.18 10.67 0.78
CA ALA A 5 -5.23 11.17 1.67
C ALA A 5 -4.76 12.38 2.50
N VAL A 6 -3.48 12.43 2.90
CA VAL A 6 -2.84 13.64 3.44
C VAL A 6 -2.75 14.74 2.37
N VAL A 7 -2.62 14.39 1.08
CA VAL A 7 -2.65 15.34 -0.05
C VAL A 7 -4.06 15.88 -0.32
N SER A 8 -5.09 15.05 -0.26
CA SER A 8 -6.48 15.53 -0.35
C SER A 8 -6.87 16.40 0.84
N PHE A 9 -6.35 16.09 2.03
CA PHE A 9 -6.50 16.88 3.25
C PHE A 9 -5.80 18.24 3.18
N MET A 10 -4.51 18.25 2.80
CA MET A 10 -3.72 19.48 2.68
C MET A 10 -4.15 20.37 1.50
N ALA A 11 -4.55 19.77 0.36
CA ALA A 11 -5.02 20.53 -0.79
C ALA A 11 -6.42 21.14 -0.58
N TRP A 12 -7.30 20.45 0.18
CA TRP A 12 -8.65 20.94 0.46
C TRP A 12 -8.66 21.99 1.57
N THR A 13 -8.06 21.73 2.73
CA THR A 13 -8.00 22.68 3.86
C THR A 13 -7.44 24.03 3.46
N THR A 14 -6.44 24.02 2.57
CA THR A 14 -5.77 25.24 2.12
C THR A 14 -6.51 25.94 0.98
N GLY A 15 -7.25 25.19 0.14
CA GLY A 15 -8.04 25.75 -0.96
C GLY A 15 -9.38 26.36 -0.52
N ALA A 16 -10.01 25.80 0.52
CA ALA A 16 -11.34 26.23 0.97
C ALA A 16 -11.30 27.41 1.96
N VAL A 17 -10.19 27.62 2.67
CA VAL A 17 -10.12 28.62 3.76
C VAL A 17 -9.49 29.96 3.35
N LEU A 18 -8.61 30.02 2.33
CA LEU A 18 -7.71 31.18 2.16
C LEU A 18 -7.67 31.89 0.80
N GLY A 19 -8.50 31.52 -0.19
CA GLY A 19 -8.46 32.17 -1.50
C GLY A 19 -7.17 31.86 -2.27
N PHE A 20 -7.31 31.56 -3.55
CA PHE A 20 -6.23 31.11 -4.42
C PHE A 20 -4.98 32.01 -4.37
N ASN A 21 -3.95 31.58 -3.66
CA ASN A 21 -2.62 32.18 -3.67
C ASN A 21 -1.63 31.24 -4.41
N ALA A 22 -0.89 31.81 -5.37
CA ALA A 22 -0.09 31.11 -6.37
C ALA A 22 1.00 30.13 -5.85
N LYS A 23 1.33 30.17 -4.54
CA LYS A 23 2.36 29.33 -3.91
C LYS A 23 1.97 27.84 -3.76
N TYR A 24 0.68 27.50 -3.82
CA TYR A 24 0.19 26.12 -3.70
C TYR A 24 0.18 25.34 -5.04
N SER A 25 0.45 26.01 -6.16
CA SER A 25 0.51 25.39 -7.49
C SER A 25 1.69 24.41 -7.61
N PHE A 26 2.88 24.77 -7.13
CA PHE A 26 4.08 23.94 -7.29
C PHE A 26 3.99 22.61 -6.52
N TRP A 27 3.61 22.68 -5.23
CA TRP A 27 3.52 21.48 -4.38
C TRP A 27 2.40 20.54 -4.83
N SER A 28 1.24 21.08 -5.21
CA SER A 28 0.15 20.26 -5.74
C SER A 28 0.55 19.54 -7.03
N VAL A 29 1.25 20.22 -7.94
CA VAL A 29 1.80 19.60 -9.17
C VAL A 29 2.79 18.48 -8.84
N LEU A 30 3.73 18.70 -7.92
CA LEU A 30 4.68 17.66 -7.51
C LEU A 30 3.99 16.44 -6.88
N LEU A 31 2.95 16.66 -6.08
CA LEU A 31 2.20 15.59 -5.43
C LEU A 31 1.36 14.79 -6.41
N VAL A 32 0.75 15.45 -7.39
CA VAL A 32 0.04 14.79 -8.50
C VAL A 32 1.02 13.96 -9.33
N ALA A 33 2.17 14.54 -9.70
CA ALA A 33 3.21 13.83 -10.43
C ALA A 33 3.71 12.60 -9.64
N TYR A 34 4.02 12.78 -8.35
CA TYR A 34 4.42 11.68 -7.46
C TYR A 34 3.34 10.60 -7.39
N SER A 35 2.07 10.97 -7.27
CA SER A 35 0.96 10.01 -7.21
C SER A 35 0.80 9.21 -8.49
N ILE A 36 0.98 9.85 -9.65
CA ILE A 36 0.93 9.19 -10.97
C ILE A 36 2.11 8.22 -11.11
N ILE A 37 3.33 8.67 -10.80
CA ILE A 37 4.54 7.83 -10.85
C ILE A 37 4.38 6.63 -9.91
N ARG A 38 3.84 6.87 -8.72
CA ARG A 38 3.60 5.81 -7.73
C ARG A 38 2.52 4.83 -8.19
N ALA A 39 1.43 5.30 -8.79
CA ALA A 39 0.41 4.44 -9.38
C ALA A 39 0.97 3.57 -10.53
N TRP A 40 1.90 4.12 -11.33
CA TRP A 40 2.62 3.37 -12.36
C TRP A 40 3.52 2.27 -11.76
N TRP A 41 4.37 2.63 -10.81
CA TRP A 41 5.35 1.72 -10.21
C TRP A 41 4.68 0.58 -9.42
N THR A 42 3.62 0.91 -8.68
CA THR A 42 2.90 -0.08 -7.87
C THR A 42 2.32 -1.22 -8.70
N GLY A 43 1.92 -0.99 -9.95
CA GLY A 43 1.41 -2.05 -10.83
C GLY A 43 2.46 -3.12 -11.14
N GLY A 44 3.65 -2.73 -11.58
CA GLY A 44 4.74 -3.66 -11.88
C GLY A 44 5.30 -4.34 -10.63
N ILE A 45 5.45 -3.60 -9.53
CA ILE A 45 5.93 -4.15 -8.25
C ILE A 45 4.97 -5.23 -7.74
N LEU A 46 3.66 -4.95 -7.78
CA LEU A 46 2.64 -5.86 -7.30
C LEU A 46 2.54 -7.11 -8.18
N HIS A 47 2.71 -6.95 -9.49
CA HIS A 47 2.78 -8.07 -10.43
C HIS A 47 3.99 -8.98 -10.14
N ARG A 48 5.14 -8.38 -9.83
CA ARG A 48 6.35 -9.13 -9.43
C ARG A 48 6.15 -9.89 -8.12
N TYR A 49 5.61 -9.22 -7.09
CA TYR A 49 5.34 -9.88 -5.81
C TYR A 49 4.32 -11.00 -5.95
N ALA A 50 3.31 -10.82 -6.79
CA ALA A 50 2.34 -11.86 -7.04
C ALA A 50 3.01 -13.11 -7.66
N GLN A 51 3.83 -12.93 -8.71
CA GLN A 51 4.44 -14.06 -9.42
C GLN A 51 5.66 -14.67 -8.73
N ASN A 52 6.29 -13.93 -7.81
CA ASN A 52 7.54 -14.31 -7.13
C ASN A 52 8.64 -14.82 -8.09
N ARG A 53 8.72 -14.25 -9.29
CA ARG A 53 9.70 -14.59 -10.34
C ARG A 53 10.53 -13.37 -10.73
N PRO A 54 11.81 -13.56 -11.12
CA PRO A 54 12.60 -12.47 -11.69
C PRO A 54 11.97 -11.99 -13.00
N MET A 55 11.81 -10.68 -13.14
CA MET A 55 11.25 -10.06 -14.35
C MET A 55 12.36 -9.32 -15.10
N ARG A 56 12.37 -9.48 -16.43
CA ARG A 56 13.19 -8.65 -17.33
C ARG A 56 12.54 -7.27 -17.49
N ASP A 57 13.34 -6.25 -17.75
CA ASP A 57 12.91 -4.85 -17.81
C ASP A 57 11.71 -4.61 -18.74
N GLY A 58 11.69 -5.24 -19.92
CA GLY A 58 10.59 -5.12 -20.88
C GLY A 58 9.28 -5.72 -20.38
N ALA A 59 9.33 -6.81 -19.60
CA ALA A 59 8.16 -7.42 -19.00
C ALA A 59 7.61 -6.55 -17.84
N PHE A 60 8.50 -5.93 -17.06
CA PHE A 60 8.12 -5.01 -16.00
C PHE A 60 7.41 -3.76 -16.55
N HIS A 61 7.96 -3.12 -17.58
CA HIS A 61 7.32 -1.95 -18.20
C HIS A 61 5.95 -2.28 -18.80
N ARG A 62 5.82 -3.46 -19.43
CA ARG A 62 4.54 -3.94 -19.95
C ARG A 62 3.52 -4.13 -18.81
N ALA A 63 3.93 -4.75 -17.70
CA ALA A 63 3.09 -4.95 -16.53
C ALA A 63 2.65 -3.62 -15.88
N CYS A 64 3.55 -2.62 -15.80
CA CYS A 64 3.18 -1.29 -15.33
C CYS A 64 2.08 -0.67 -16.21
N GLY A 65 2.23 -0.75 -17.54
CA GLY A 65 1.26 -0.19 -18.49
C GLY A 65 -0.11 -0.88 -18.46
N THR A 66 -0.15 -2.21 -18.31
CA THR A 66 -1.43 -2.96 -18.30
C THR A 66 -2.31 -2.62 -17.10
N PHE A 67 -1.71 -2.37 -15.94
CA PHE A 67 -2.43 -2.07 -14.70
C PHE A 67 -2.56 -0.58 -14.41
N PHE A 68 -1.79 0.29 -15.08
CA PHE A 68 -1.73 1.72 -14.79
C PHE A 68 -3.10 2.39 -14.69
N PHE A 69 -3.92 2.32 -15.74
CA PHE A 69 -5.23 3.01 -15.74
C PHE A 69 -6.19 2.45 -14.69
N ARG A 70 -6.08 1.15 -14.38
CA ARG A 70 -6.91 0.50 -13.36
C ARG A 70 -6.54 1.00 -11.97
N LEU A 71 -5.23 0.98 -11.67
CA LEU A 71 -4.71 1.51 -10.41
C LEU A 71 -4.91 3.02 -10.29
N LEU A 72 -4.81 3.78 -11.37
CA LEU A 72 -5.09 5.22 -11.39
C LEU A 72 -6.54 5.50 -11.00
N ARG A 73 -7.51 4.78 -11.60
CA ARG A 73 -8.93 4.87 -11.21
C ARG A 73 -9.16 4.50 -9.76
N LEU A 74 -8.48 3.47 -9.26
CA LEU A 74 -8.55 3.10 -7.85
C LEU A 74 -7.94 4.17 -6.94
N HIS A 75 -6.84 4.79 -7.34
CA HIS A 75 -6.24 5.91 -6.60
C HIS A 75 -7.18 7.12 -6.57
N LEU A 76 -7.85 7.44 -7.68
CA LEU A 76 -8.87 8.51 -7.71
C LEU A 76 -10.06 8.19 -6.79
N LEU A 77 -10.57 6.96 -6.82
CA LEU A 77 -11.64 6.53 -5.90
C LEU A 77 -11.17 6.59 -4.44
N SER A 78 -9.94 6.16 -4.15
CA SER A 78 -9.36 6.25 -2.80
C SER A 78 -9.23 7.69 -2.33
N ALA A 79 -8.82 8.61 -3.22
CA ALA A 79 -8.69 10.03 -2.93
C ALA A 79 -10.05 10.62 -2.58
N LEU A 80 -11.09 10.24 -3.33
CA LEU A 80 -12.46 10.69 -3.08
C LEU A 80 -12.98 10.16 -1.75
N ILE A 81 -12.84 8.86 -1.46
CA ILE A 81 -13.35 8.24 -0.23
C ILE A 81 -12.60 8.76 1.00
N LEU A 82 -11.27 8.68 0.99
CA LEU A 82 -10.44 9.05 2.14
C LEU A 82 -10.41 10.58 2.31
N GLY A 83 -10.35 11.34 1.21
CA GLY A 83 -10.37 12.80 1.23
C GLY A 83 -11.70 13.35 1.75
N SER A 84 -12.84 12.81 1.30
CA SER A 84 -14.15 13.21 1.84
C SER A 84 -14.31 12.85 3.31
N SER A 85 -13.85 11.66 3.73
CA SER A 85 -13.87 11.26 5.14
C SER A 85 -13.05 12.21 6.03
N LEU A 86 -11.87 12.63 5.58
CA LEU A 86 -11.04 13.55 6.34
C LEU A 86 -11.63 14.96 6.38
N TYR A 87 -12.18 15.45 5.25
CA TYR A 87 -12.85 16.75 5.21
C TYR A 87 -14.00 16.83 6.21
N VAL A 88 -14.85 15.80 6.25
CA VAL A 88 -15.96 15.73 7.22
C VAL A 88 -15.41 15.67 8.66
N ALA A 89 -14.35 14.90 8.90
CA ALA A 89 -13.74 14.79 10.22
C ALA A 89 -13.20 16.15 10.71
N GLU A 90 -12.48 16.90 9.87
CA GLU A 90 -12.00 18.24 10.21
C GLU A 90 -13.12 19.22 10.45
N TRP A 91 -14.10 19.26 9.54
CA TRP A 91 -15.23 20.17 9.65
C TRP A 91 -15.94 19.97 10.99
N MET A 92 -16.15 18.70 11.38
CA MET A 92 -16.74 18.37 12.67
C MET A 92 -15.81 18.66 13.85
N MET A 93 -14.49 18.43 13.75
CA MET A 93 -13.56 18.71 14.85
C MET A 93 -13.41 20.22 15.12
N PHE A 94 -13.31 21.06 14.08
CA PHE A 94 -13.12 22.52 14.24
C PHE A 94 -14.37 23.25 14.73
N HIS A 95 -15.57 22.71 14.50
CA HIS A 95 -16.83 23.33 14.95
C HIS A 95 -17.27 22.91 16.36
N GLN A 96 -16.53 22.03 17.05
CA GLN A 96 -16.91 21.51 18.36
C GLN A 96 -16.05 22.12 19.48
N ILE A 97 -16.71 22.64 20.52
CA ILE A 97 -16.04 23.25 21.68
C ILE A 97 -15.77 22.20 22.78
N ASN A 98 -16.48 21.06 22.76
CA ASN A 98 -16.38 20.02 23.78
C ASN A 98 -15.33 18.95 23.42
N LEU A 99 -14.27 18.87 24.23
CA LEU A 99 -13.16 17.94 24.06
C LEU A 99 -13.60 16.46 24.06
N GLY A 100 -14.59 16.08 24.87
CA GLY A 100 -15.06 14.69 24.92
C GLY A 100 -15.74 14.25 23.61
N VAL A 101 -16.52 15.14 23.01
CA VAL A 101 -17.17 14.91 21.71
C VAL A 101 -16.14 14.88 20.59
N MET A 102 -15.15 15.77 20.64
CA MET A 102 -14.03 15.80 19.69
C MET A 102 -13.23 14.49 19.71
N LEU A 103 -12.88 13.98 20.88
CA LEU A 103 -12.14 12.72 21.01
C LEU A 103 -12.98 11.52 20.57
N GLY A 104 -14.28 11.48 20.90
CA GLY A 104 -15.19 10.41 20.49
C GLY A 104 -15.33 10.33 18.97
N PHE A 105 -15.70 11.43 18.31
CA PHE A 105 -15.82 11.48 16.86
C PHE A 105 -14.47 11.31 16.16
N GLY A 106 -13.40 11.96 16.65
CA GLY A 106 -12.06 11.81 16.10
C GLY A 106 -11.59 10.36 16.12
N SER A 107 -11.88 9.62 17.20
CA SER A 107 -11.56 8.19 17.29
C SER A 107 -12.38 7.35 16.31
N LEU A 108 -13.69 7.61 16.18
CA LEU A 108 -14.57 6.90 15.25
C LEU A 108 -14.16 7.14 13.78
N PHE A 109 -13.93 8.39 13.41
CA PHE A 109 -13.47 8.74 12.07
C PHE A 109 -12.06 8.22 11.79
N GLY A 110 -11.15 8.30 12.75
CA GLY A 110 -9.79 7.76 12.63
C GLY A 110 -9.80 6.24 12.42
N LEU A 111 -10.61 5.51 13.20
CA LEU A 111 -10.72 4.06 13.08
C LEU A 111 -11.40 3.65 11.76
N GLY A 112 -12.46 4.38 11.36
CA GLY A 112 -13.09 4.22 10.05
C GLY A 112 -12.16 4.52 8.89
N TYR A 113 -11.31 5.54 9.02
CA TYR A 113 -10.31 5.90 8.03
C TYR A 113 -9.24 4.81 7.88
N ILE A 114 -8.69 4.30 8.99
CA ILE A 114 -7.73 3.19 8.97
C ILE A 114 -8.37 1.96 8.31
N PHE A 115 -9.62 1.66 8.66
CA PHE A 115 -10.35 0.55 8.06
C PHE A 115 -10.51 0.72 6.54
N CYS A 116 -10.90 1.90 6.07
CA CYS A 116 -11.00 2.21 4.64
C CYS A 116 -9.65 2.11 3.93
N ASP A 117 -8.55 2.61 4.53
CA ASP A 117 -7.20 2.52 3.97
C ASP A 117 -6.78 1.04 3.79
N VAL A 118 -7.04 0.21 4.80
CA VAL A 118 -6.79 -1.25 4.75
C VAL A 118 -7.59 -1.90 3.62
N VAL A 119 -8.89 -1.59 3.50
CA VAL A 119 -9.74 -2.14 2.44
C VAL A 119 -9.24 -1.76 1.05
N LEU A 120 -8.83 -0.51 0.86
CA LEU A 120 -8.29 -0.01 -0.41
C LEU A 120 -6.92 -0.63 -0.73
N ASP A 121 -6.11 -0.90 0.29
CA ASP A 121 -4.86 -1.63 0.19
C ASP A 121 -5.08 -3.05 -0.36
N TYR A 122 -6.02 -3.82 0.20
CA TYR A 122 -6.39 -5.14 -0.33
C TYR A 122 -7.07 -5.08 -1.70
N ALA A 123 -7.85 -4.04 -1.98
CA ALA A 123 -8.46 -3.84 -3.30
C ALA A 123 -7.39 -3.72 -4.39
N LYS A 124 -6.30 -2.98 -4.13
CA LYS A 124 -5.16 -2.88 -5.05
C LYS A 124 -4.52 -4.23 -5.30
N VAL A 125 -4.16 -4.96 -4.24
CA VAL A 125 -3.57 -6.31 -4.34
C VAL A 125 -4.43 -7.19 -5.24
N ARG A 126 -5.73 -7.21 -4.96
CA ARG A 126 -6.71 -8.01 -5.69
C ARG A 126 -6.88 -7.61 -7.15
N THR A 127 -6.77 -6.32 -7.47
CA THR A 127 -6.88 -5.87 -8.88
C THR A 127 -5.78 -6.43 -9.76
N VAL A 128 -4.58 -6.64 -9.22
CA VAL A 128 -3.44 -7.17 -9.97
C VAL A 128 -3.41 -8.69 -9.91
N VAL A 129 -3.66 -9.29 -8.75
CA VAL A 129 -3.63 -10.76 -8.59
C VAL A 129 -4.75 -11.43 -9.38
N GLU A 130 -5.96 -10.87 -9.34
CA GLU A 130 -7.14 -11.47 -9.99
C GLU A 130 -7.50 -10.80 -11.34
N ASP A 131 -6.60 -9.97 -11.89
CA ASP A 131 -6.78 -9.20 -13.14
C ASP A 131 -8.17 -8.54 -13.30
N ARG A 132 -8.70 -7.95 -12.22
CA ARG A 132 -10.05 -7.35 -12.24
C ARG A 132 -10.09 -6.07 -13.06
N ARG A 133 -11.14 -5.92 -13.87
CA ARG A 133 -11.41 -4.71 -14.68
C ARG A 133 -12.23 -3.65 -13.93
N SER A 134 -13.13 -4.04 -13.03
CA SER A 134 -13.99 -3.12 -12.26
C SER A 134 -13.40 -2.82 -10.88
N MET A 135 -13.11 -1.54 -10.61
CA MET A 135 -12.51 -1.11 -9.35
C MET A 135 -13.51 -1.12 -8.20
N VAL A 136 -14.78 -0.80 -8.44
CA VAL A 136 -15.83 -0.82 -7.41
C VAL A 136 -16.02 -2.25 -6.89
N PHE A 137 -16.05 -3.23 -7.80
CA PHE A 137 -16.15 -4.63 -7.41
C PHE A 137 -14.89 -5.12 -6.70
N ALA A 138 -13.71 -4.60 -7.06
CA ALA A 138 -12.48 -4.89 -6.32
C ALA A 138 -12.52 -4.33 -4.89
N ILE A 139 -13.04 -3.12 -4.68
CA ILE A 139 -13.23 -2.53 -3.34
C ILE A 139 -14.23 -3.35 -2.53
N ALA A 140 -15.39 -3.68 -3.10
CA ALA A 140 -16.40 -4.51 -2.41
C ALA A 140 -15.86 -5.89 -2.04
N ALA A 141 -15.05 -6.50 -2.92
CA ALA A 141 -14.42 -7.77 -2.67
C ALA A 141 -13.29 -7.66 -1.62
N GLY A 142 -12.56 -6.53 -1.59
CA GLY A 142 -11.59 -6.20 -0.53
C GLY A 142 -12.27 -6.01 0.82
N PHE A 143 -13.37 -5.29 0.87
CA PHE A 143 -14.20 -5.09 2.06
C PHE A 143 -14.68 -6.43 2.63
N ARG A 144 -15.26 -7.29 1.79
CA ARG A 144 -15.70 -8.63 2.18
C ARG A 144 -14.55 -9.50 2.71
N PHE A 145 -13.34 -9.34 2.17
CA PHE A 145 -12.16 -10.05 2.66
C PHE A 145 -11.75 -9.58 4.06
N VAL A 146 -11.64 -8.27 4.28
CA VAL A 146 -11.25 -7.69 5.57
C VAL A 146 -12.26 -8.00 6.67
N VAL A 147 -13.56 -7.85 6.40
CA VAL A 147 -14.63 -8.09 7.38
C VAL A 147 -14.73 -9.57 7.79
N ARG A 148 -14.41 -10.50 6.88
CA ARG A 148 -14.43 -11.93 7.19
C ARG A 148 -13.26 -12.40 8.04
N ARG A 149 -12.15 -11.64 8.05
CA ARG A 149 -10.89 -12.03 8.68
C ARG A 149 -10.22 -10.86 9.40
N PRO A 150 -10.91 -10.15 10.31
CA PRO A 150 -10.39 -8.92 10.89
C PRO A 150 -9.15 -9.17 11.74
N GLY A 151 -9.09 -10.26 12.51
CA GLY A 151 -7.98 -10.53 13.42
C GLY A 151 -6.63 -10.74 12.71
N ALA A 152 -6.61 -11.54 11.64
CA ALA A 152 -5.39 -11.80 10.89
C ALA A 152 -4.90 -10.55 10.16
N VAL A 153 -5.82 -9.78 9.56
CA VAL A 153 -5.52 -8.51 8.89
C VAL A 153 -4.96 -7.49 9.87
N VAL A 154 -5.63 -7.29 11.01
CA VAL A 154 -5.19 -6.34 12.04
C VAL A 154 -3.82 -6.73 12.60
N ARG A 155 -3.58 -8.01 12.89
CA ARG A 155 -2.27 -8.47 13.39
C ARG A 155 -1.16 -8.19 12.40
N LEU A 156 -1.37 -8.47 11.11
CA LEU A 156 -0.39 -8.18 10.06
C LEU A 156 -0.13 -6.69 9.93
N TYR A 157 -1.19 -5.87 9.97
CA TYR A 157 -1.07 -4.42 9.89
C TYR A 157 -0.31 -3.85 11.09
N LEU A 158 -0.59 -4.33 12.31
CA LEU A 158 0.12 -3.94 13.53
C LEU A 158 1.60 -4.33 13.48
N LEU A 159 1.92 -5.53 12.97
CA LEU A 159 3.30 -5.99 12.83
C LEU A 159 4.08 -5.13 11.83
N ASN A 160 3.50 -4.85 10.67
CA ASN A 160 4.08 -3.95 9.67
C ASN A 160 4.21 -2.52 10.19
N ALA A 161 3.20 -2.03 10.92
CA ALA A 161 3.24 -0.71 11.55
C ALA A 161 4.34 -0.64 12.62
N THR A 162 4.55 -1.70 13.39
CA THR A 162 5.62 -1.78 14.40
C THR A 162 7.00 -1.71 13.73
N ILE A 163 7.21 -2.43 12.62
CA ILE A 163 8.46 -2.36 11.85
C ILE A 163 8.68 -0.94 11.32
N GLY A 164 7.64 -0.32 10.76
CA GLY A 164 7.69 1.07 10.30
C GLY A 164 7.98 2.05 11.44
N PHE A 165 7.39 1.83 12.62
CA PHE A 165 7.58 2.65 13.80
C PHE A 165 8.99 2.53 14.38
N ILE A 166 9.55 1.32 14.44
CA ILE A 166 10.95 1.10 14.84
C ILE A 166 11.90 1.79 13.86
N GLY A 167 11.68 1.62 12.55
CA GLY A 167 12.46 2.28 11.51
C GLY A 167 12.44 3.80 11.64
N PHE A 168 11.25 4.38 11.74
CA PHE A 168 11.08 5.83 11.93
C PHE A 168 11.62 6.33 13.28
N GLY A 169 11.36 5.60 14.37
CA GLY A 169 11.82 5.94 15.72
C GLY A 169 13.34 5.91 15.84
N SER A 170 14.01 4.92 15.21
CA SER A 170 15.48 4.87 15.15
C SER A 170 16.07 6.09 14.44
N PHE A 171 15.42 6.54 13.35
CA PHE A 171 15.80 7.74 12.63
C PHE A 171 15.56 9.03 13.44
N ALA A 172 14.38 9.15 14.05
CA ALA A 172 14.03 10.32 14.86
C ALA A 172 14.96 10.47 16.07
N LEU A 173 15.31 9.37 16.76
CA LEU A 173 16.28 9.39 17.85
C LEU A 173 17.63 9.93 17.39
N GLY A 174 18.14 9.51 16.22
CA GLY A 174 19.39 10.02 15.66
C GLY A 174 19.36 11.51 15.32
N TYR A 175 18.19 12.07 15.02
CA TYR A 175 18.00 13.50 14.75
C TYR A 175 17.97 14.36 16.01
N TYR A 176 17.39 13.86 17.12
CA TYR A 176 17.18 14.64 18.35
C TYR A 176 18.42 14.77 19.26
N TYR A 177 19.50 14.01 19.04
CA TYR A 177 20.72 14.19 19.81
C TYR A 177 21.45 15.48 19.40
N PRO A 178 21.66 16.44 20.32
CA PRO A 178 22.36 17.68 20.02
C PRO A 178 23.85 17.36 19.88
N VAL A 179 24.32 17.26 18.64
CA VAL A 179 25.73 17.04 18.35
C VAL A 179 26.36 18.37 17.94
N PRO A 180 27.55 18.73 18.45
CA PRO A 180 28.23 19.99 18.12
C PRO A 180 28.39 20.16 16.61
N VAL A 181 27.80 21.25 16.11
CA VAL A 181 27.64 21.54 14.67
C VAL A 181 28.93 22.07 14.04
N GLY A 182 29.72 21.17 13.46
CA GLY A 182 30.74 21.48 12.45
C GLY A 182 30.25 21.12 11.03
N LEU A 183 30.89 21.68 9.98
CA LEU A 183 30.58 21.40 8.56
C LEU A 183 30.51 19.89 8.21
N PRO A 184 31.41 19.01 8.72
CA PRO A 184 31.31 17.56 8.46
C PRO A 184 30.07 16.93 9.10
N TRP A 185 29.64 17.46 10.24
CA TRP A 185 28.51 16.92 11.00
C TRP A 185 27.16 17.26 10.37
N LEU A 186 27.05 18.48 9.80
CA LEU A 186 25.87 18.89 9.03
C LEU A 186 25.63 17.96 7.82
N LEU A 187 26.69 17.52 7.15
CA LEU A 187 26.60 16.56 6.05
C LEU A 187 26.10 15.18 6.52
N VAL A 188 26.56 14.69 7.68
CA VAL A 188 26.09 13.44 8.27
C VAL A 188 24.61 13.52 8.64
N LEU A 189 24.16 14.63 9.23
CA LEU A 189 22.75 14.88 9.53
C LEU A 189 21.89 14.88 8.26
N LEU A 190 22.30 15.59 7.22
CA LEU A 190 21.59 15.61 5.94
C LEU A 190 21.53 14.22 5.29
N LEU A 191 22.61 13.44 5.37
CA LEU A 191 22.64 12.07 4.88
C LEU A 191 21.66 11.17 5.65
N LEU A 192 21.65 11.26 6.98
CA LEU A 192 20.71 10.51 7.82
C LEU A 192 19.27 10.88 7.48
N VAL A 193 18.98 12.17 7.32
CA VAL A 193 17.65 12.68 6.91
C VAL A 193 17.25 12.11 5.56
N ALA A 194 18.13 12.19 4.56
CA ALA A 194 17.88 11.64 3.23
C ALA A 194 17.61 10.13 3.29
N LEU A 195 18.39 9.38 4.06
CA LEU A 195 18.21 7.93 4.24
C LEU A 195 16.88 7.61 4.93
N GLY A 196 16.50 8.37 5.97
CA GLY A 196 15.21 8.26 6.64
C GLY A 196 14.04 8.45 5.69
N PHE A 197 14.11 9.47 4.83
CA PHE A 197 13.11 9.70 3.79
C PHE A 197 13.02 8.53 2.79
N VAL A 198 14.15 7.98 2.35
CA VAL A 198 14.18 6.81 1.46
C VAL A 198 13.54 5.58 2.10
N VAL A 199 13.82 5.32 3.38
CA VAL A 199 13.24 4.20 4.12
C VAL A 199 11.72 4.38 4.26
N VAL A 200 11.26 5.55 4.70
CA VAL A 200 9.84 5.80 4.98
C VAL A 200 9.01 5.87 3.69
N LEU A 201 9.49 6.55 2.66
CA LEU A 201 8.74 6.75 1.42
C LEU A 201 8.91 5.60 0.42
N GLY A 202 10.05 4.91 0.46
CA GLY A 202 10.37 3.80 -0.42
C GLY A 202 10.15 2.44 0.24
N TRP A 203 10.95 2.11 1.24
CA TRP A 203 10.99 0.76 1.82
C TRP A 203 9.70 0.36 2.52
N VAL A 204 9.16 1.20 3.41
CA VAL A 204 7.98 0.85 4.21
C VAL A 204 6.78 0.47 3.33
N PRO A 205 6.40 1.26 2.29
CA PRO A 205 5.35 0.85 1.35
C PRO A 205 5.62 -0.47 0.63
N LEU A 206 6.87 -0.76 0.26
CA LEU A 206 7.24 -2.02 -0.39
C LEU A 206 7.08 -3.21 0.55
N LEU A 207 7.45 -3.04 1.83
CA LEU A 207 7.27 -4.04 2.87
C LEU A 207 5.79 -4.30 3.15
N PHE A 208 4.96 -3.27 3.21
CA PHE A 208 3.52 -3.40 3.34
C PHE A 208 2.91 -4.14 2.14
N LEU A 209 3.29 -3.77 0.91
CA LEU A 209 2.76 -4.43 -0.29
C LEU A 209 3.13 -5.90 -0.35
N SER A 210 4.40 -6.25 -0.10
CA SER A 210 4.89 -7.64 -0.16
C SER A 210 4.22 -8.55 0.88
N THR A 211 4.11 -8.09 2.12
CA THR A 211 3.48 -8.85 3.20
C THR A 211 1.97 -9.02 2.98
N GLN A 212 1.27 -7.97 2.53
CA GLN A 212 -0.14 -8.04 2.19
C GLN A 212 -0.40 -8.97 1.00
N THR A 213 0.47 -8.97 -0.03
CA THR A 213 0.35 -9.89 -1.16
C THR A 213 0.51 -11.34 -0.73
N ALA A 214 1.55 -11.63 0.06
CA ALA A 214 1.82 -12.99 0.52
C ALA A 214 0.66 -13.53 1.37
N PHE A 215 0.17 -12.72 2.32
CA PHE A 215 -0.97 -13.06 3.14
C PHE A 215 -2.25 -13.28 2.31
N PHE A 216 -2.50 -12.43 1.32
CA PHE A 216 -3.67 -12.56 0.44
C PHE A 216 -3.63 -13.84 -0.41
N GLN A 217 -2.45 -14.20 -0.91
CA GLN A 217 -2.25 -15.39 -1.73
C GLN A 217 -2.36 -16.70 -0.93
N ASP A 218 -1.75 -16.73 0.26
CA ASP A 218 -1.83 -17.87 1.19
C ASP A 218 -3.29 -18.17 1.55
N GLU A 219 -4.06 -17.13 1.84
CA GLU A 219 -5.43 -17.26 2.33
C GLU A 219 -6.48 -17.59 1.25
N LEU A 220 -6.18 -17.31 -0.02
CA LEU A 220 -7.08 -17.60 -1.15
C LEU A 220 -6.66 -18.82 -1.96
N ALA A 221 -5.56 -19.47 -1.58
CA ALA A 221 -5.05 -20.69 -2.22
C ALA A 221 -5.20 -20.67 -3.75
N PHE A 222 -4.77 -19.58 -4.41
CA PHE A 222 -4.82 -19.51 -5.87
C PHE A 222 -3.87 -20.58 -6.45
N PRO A 223 -4.39 -21.65 -7.09
CA PRO A 223 -3.55 -22.67 -7.69
C PRO A 223 -2.83 -22.01 -8.87
N GLY A 224 -1.52 -21.76 -8.73
CA GLY A 224 -0.68 -21.07 -9.72
C GLY A 224 -0.09 -19.72 -9.29
N TYR A 225 -0.43 -19.21 -8.09
CA TYR A 225 0.08 -17.93 -7.56
C TYR A 225 0.59 -18.04 -6.10
N THR A 226 1.01 -19.22 -5.65
CA THR A 226 1.58 -19.39 -4.31
C THR A 226 3.05 -18.98 -4.25
N ALA A 227 3.41 -18.31 -3.15
CA ALA A 227 4.78 -18.03 -2.76
C ALA A 227 5.56 -19.36 -2.66
N GLY A 228 6.43 -19.60 -3.65
CA GLY A 228 7.14 -20.86 -3.81
C GLY A 228 6.22 -21.92 -4.40
N ALA A 229 6.63 -22.52 -5.53
CA ALA A 229 6.12 -23.84 -5.83
C ALA A 229 6.42 -24.69 -4.59
N SER A 230 5.41 -25.31 -3.98
CA SER A 230 5.68 -26.47 -3.15
C SER A 230 6.57 -27.36 -4.02
N VAL A 231 7.75 -27.72 -3.51
CA VAL A 231 8.58 -28.71 -4.16
C VAL A 231 7.71 -29.95 -4.22
N SER A 232 7.05 -30.17 -5.36
CA SER A 232 6.46 -31.46 -5.64
C SER A 232 7.67 -32.36 -5.74
N PRO A 233 7.81 -33.36 -4.84
CA PRO A 233 8.81 -34.38 -5.04
C PRO A 233 8.65 -34.89 -6.47
N PRO A 234 9.74 -35.15 -7.21
CA PRO A 234 9.62 -35.84 -8.49
C PRO A 234 8.81 -37.11 -8.24
N ASP A 235 7.83 -37.40 -9.11
CA ASP A 235 7.06 -38.62 -9.02
C ASP A 235 8.04 -39.78 -8.85
N SER A 236 7.91 -40.50 -7.74
CA SER A 236 8.85 -41.57 -7.43
C SER A 236 8.83 -42.56 -8.59
N PRO A 237 9.98 -43.09 -9.06
CA PRO A 237 10.05 -43.99 -10.22
C PRO A 237 9.23 -45.28 -10.08
N ILE A 238 8.60 -45.50 -8.92
CA ILE A 238 7.71 -46.62 -8.61
C ILE A 238 6.35 -46.48 -9.33
N THR A 239 5.86 -45.26 -9.59
CA THR A 239 4.56 -45.07 -10.25
C THR A 239 4.56 -45.40 -11.73
N GLU A 240 5.72 -45.33 -12.40
CA GLU A 240 5.88 -45.71 -13.81
C GLU A 240 6.01 -47.22 -14.01
N VAL A 241 6.39 -47.97 -12.95
CA VAL A 241 6.51 -49.43 -13.00
C VAL A 241 5.17 -50.15 -12.79
N VAL A 242 4.22 -49.52 -12.07
CA VAL A 242 2.87 -50.10 -11.85
C VAL A 242 1.94 -49.87 -13.05
N ALA A 243 2.11 -48.76 -13.75
CA ALA A 243 1.45 -48.52 -15.03
C ALA A 243 2.22 -49.27 -16.13
N GLY A 244 1.96 -50.58 -16.26
CA GLY A 244 2.53 -51.41 -17.33
C GLY A 244 2.33 -50.78 -18.73
N PRO A 245 3.08 -51.27 -19.74
CA PRO A 245 3.10 -50.67 -21.07
C PRO A 245 1.69 -50.55 -21.64
N PRO A 246 1.39 -49.47 -22.41
CA PRO A 246 0.08 -49.29 -23.01
C PRO A 246 -0.24 -50.51 -23.87
N THR A 247 -1.27 -51.26 -23.48
CA THR A 247 -1.85 -52.28 -24.34
C THR A 247 -2.56 -51.53 -25.46
N ASP A 248 -1.92 -51.47 -26.62
CA ASP A 248 -2.55 -51.06 -27.87
C ASP A 248 -3.75 -51.97 -28.11
N GLY A 249 -4.95 -51.44 -27.86
CA GLY A 249 -6.21 -52.14 -28.07
C GLY A 249 -6.44 -52.36 -29.56
N ILE A 250 -6.52 -53.64 -29.93
CA ILE A 250 -7.16 -54.12 -31.16
C ILE A 250 -8.68 -54.05 -30.97
#